data_AF-D2S7A5-F1
#
_entry.id   AF-D2S7A5-F1
#
_cell.length_a   1.000
_cell.length_b   1.000
_cell.length_c   1.000
_cell.angle_alpha   90.00
_cell.angle_beta   90.00
_cell.angle_gamma   90.00
#
_symmetry.space_group_name_H-M   'P 1'
#
loop_
_entity.id
_entity.type
_entity.pdbx_description
1 polymer ?
#
loop_
_entity_poly.entity_id
_entity_poly.type
_entity_poly.pdbx_seq_one_letter_code
_entity_poly.pdbx_strand_id
1 'polypeptide(L)'
;MRSRARTLVPLAVAGLLLTACGESGSSGTGGAQASGGGASGDACAPVADDQLVVLEDDKQLQNADNVVPAVNMATAMANPALLPALDAVSAAMTTEELIELNAAVDLERQSAEDVAAGWVEENVDTAALEQGSGPIVVGGANFTESTILANVYADVLGAVGFDASVREVGNRELYLPALISGSEIQVFPEYLATVTDELNELANGPTEDGPATGDVQETLTALQPIAEQAGLVFGEPSEAADQNAFAVTQAFADDLGVATLSELADACGDGSLVLGGPTECPERPQCQPGLEEAYGLQFDGFRELDAGGPLTKAALQQGEISIGLVFSSDGALAQQG
;
A
#
# COMPACT_ATOMS: atom_id res chain seq x y z
N MET A 1 -19.57 -21.69 -65.12
CA MET A 1 -20.91 -21.07 -65.27
C MET A 1 -21.22 -20.35 -63.98
N ARG A 2 -21.47 -19.05 -63.84
CA ARG A 2 -21.69 -17.93 -64.76
C ARG A 2 -20.89 -16.73 -64.24
N SER A 3 -20.27 -16.03 -65.18
CA SER A 3 -19.48 -14.82 -65.00
C SER A 3 -20.39 -13.59 -64.83
N ARG A 4 -20.00 -12.61 -64.01
CA ARG A 4 -20.49 -11.23 -64.12
C ARG A 4 -19.29 -10.29 -64.12
N ALA A 5 -19.19 -9.55 -65.22
CA ALA A 5 -18.22 -8.52 -65.51
C ALA A 5 -18.92 -7.15 -65.56
N ARG A 6 -18.08 -6.10 -65.66
CA ARG A 6 -18.34 -4.67 -66.00
C ARG A 6 -18.43 -3.76 -64.76
N THR A 7 -17.81 -2.57 -64.68
CA THR A 7 -17.05 -1.74 -65.65
C THR A 7 -16.32 -0.63 -64.88
N LEU A 8 -15.11 -0.27 -65.32
CA LEU A 8 -14.39 0.98 -65.00
C LEU A 8 -14.81 2.08 -66.00
N VAL A 9 -14.94 3.35 -65.56
CA VAL A 9 -14.53 4.58 -66.28
C VAL A 9 -14.32 5.74 -65.28
N PRO A 10 -13.23 6.55 -65.40
CA PRO A 10 -12.93 7.76 -64.60
C PRO A 10 -13.15 9.09 -65.36
N LEU A 11 -13.26 10.22 -64.65
CA LEU A 11 -13.12 11.62 -65.14
C LEU A 11 -12.90 12.53 -63.89
N ALA A 12 -11.75 13.17 -63.62
CA ALA A 12 -11.00 14.24 -64.29
C ALA A 12 -11.34 15.69 -63.84
N VAL A 13 -10.44 16.23 -62.99
CA VAL A 13 -9.76 17.56 -62.96
C VAL A 13 -10.55 18.89 -63.07
N ALA A 14 -10.36 19.76 -62.06
CA ALA A 14 -9.93 21.18 -62.13
C ALA A 14 -9.97 21.75 -60.68
N GLY A 15 -9.02 22.47 -60.08
CA GLY A 15 -7.93 23.30 -60.59
C GLY A 15 -8.24 24.78 -60.31
N LEU A 16 -7.78 25.34 -59.18
CA LEU A 16 -7.57 26.78 -59.01
C LEU A 16 -6.65 27.09 -57.81
N LEU A 17 -5.48 27.64 -58.16
CA LEU A 17 -4.45 28.20 -57.30
C LEU A 17 -4.84 29.63 -56.86
N LEU A 18 -4.54 30.00 -55.62
CA LEU A 18 -4.19 31.38 -55.26
C LEU A 18 -3.04 31.35 -54.26
N THR A 19 -1.88 31.76 -54.75
CA THR A 19 -0.66 32.11 -54.02
C THR A 19 -0.84 33.46 -53.31
N ALA A 20 -0.35 33.58 -52.07
CA ALA A 20 0.12 34.85 -51.52
C ALA A 20 1.37 34.60 -50.68
N CYS A 21 2.45 35.28 -51.06
CA CYS A 21 3.75 35.29 -50.42
C CYS A 21 3.78 36.27 -49.23
N GLY A 22 4.66 36.02 -48.27
CA GLY A 22 5.13 36.97 -47.27
C GLY A 22 6.34 36.42 -46.51
N GLU A 23 7.52 36.95 -46.81
CA GLU A 23 8.84 36.51 -46.31
C GLU A 23 9.33 37.27 -45.06
N SER A 24 10.07 36.55 -44.21
CA SER A 24 11.34 36.90 -43.53
C SER A 24 11.42 37.77 -42.26
N GLY A 25 12.23 37.27 -41.30
CA GLY A 25 12.87 37.96 -40.16
C GLY A 25 13.08 37.00 -38.97
N SER A 26 14.22 36.31 -38.80
CA SER A 26 15.43 36.71 -38.02
C SER A 26 15.09 37.14 -36.59
N SER A 27 15.65 36.63 -35.49
CA SER A 27 17.00 36.14 -35.16
C SER A 27 16.93 35.42 -33.80
N GLY A 28 17.73 34.38 -33.60
CA GLY A 28 17.87 33.73 -32.29
C GLY A 28 18.75 34.54 -31.33
N THR A 29 18.47 34.41 -30.04
CA THR A 29 19.46 34.48 -28.96
C THR A 29 19.00 33.55 -27.84
N GLY A 30 19.85 32.60 -27.48
CA GLY A 30 19.64 31.70 -26.36
C GLY A 30 19.61 32.45 -25.03
N GLY A 31 18.64 32.09 -24.20
CA GLY A 31 18.67 32.26 -22.75
C GLY A 31 18.35 30.89 -22.17
N ALA A 32 19.19 30.44 -21.25
CA ALA A 32 19.07 29.14 -20.59
C ALA A 32 17.64 28.93 -20.06
N GLN A 33 16.97 27.89 -20.56
CA GLN A 33 15.80 27.33 -19.89
C GLN A 33 16.31 26.50 -18.72
N ALA A 34 16.13 27.04 -17.52
CA ALA A 34 16.00 26.20 -16.34
C ALA A 34 14.78 25.32 -16.57
N SER A 35 14.97 24.00 -16.51
CA SER A 35 13.94 22.99 -16.52
C SER A 35 13.12 23.09 -15.23
N GLY A 36 12.07 23.91 -15.28
CA GLY A 36 10.91 23.81 -14.40
C GLY A 36 9.73 23.55 -15.33
N GLY A 37 9.48 22.27 -15.63
CA GLY A 37 8.38 21.85 -16.50
C GLY A 37 7.08 21.92 -15.73
N GLY A 38 6.44 23.09 -15.71
CA GLY A 38 5.04 23.19 -15.32
C GLY A 38 4.18 22.50 -16.36
N ALA A 39 3.84 21.25 -16.11
CA ALA A 39 2.83 20.53 -16.86
C ALA A 39 1.46 20.92 -16.26
N SER A 40 0.71 21.81 -16.92
CA SER A 40 -0.59 22.28 -16.41
C SER A 40 -1.76 21.83 -17.27
N GLY A 41 -2.89 21.55 -16.62
CA GLY A 41 -4.21 21.32 -17.20
C GLY A 41 -4.38 20.00 -17.97
N ASP A 42 -3.79 19.90 -19.16
CA ASP A 42 -3.98 18.72 -20.04
C ASP A 42 -3.10 17.53 -19.64
N ALA A 43 -1.94 17.80 -19.00
CA ALA A 43 -0.98 16.78 -18.61
C ALA A 43 -1.37 16.02 -17.34
N CYS A 44 -2.24 16.59 -16.53
CA CYS A 44 -2.71 16.04 -15.25
C CYS A 44 -4.09 15.37 -15.38
N ALA A 45 -4.60 15.28 -16.61
CA ALA A 45 -5.79 14.50 -16.91
C ALA A 45 -5.53 13.01 -16.62
N PRO A 46 -6.53 12.26 -16.11
CA PRO A 46 -6.41 10.83 -15.90
C PRO A 46 -5.90 10.09 -17.16
N VAL A 47 -4.93 9.20 -16.97
CA VAL A 47 -4.39 8.34 -18.05
C VAL A 47 -4.76 6.89 -17.75
N ALA A 48 -5.42 6.23 -18.71
CA ALA A 48 -5.79 4.83 -18.61
C ALA A 48 -4.57 3.92 -18.77
N ASP A 49 -4.42 2.94 -17.88
CA ASP A 49 -3.40 1.89 -17.89
C ASP A 49 -3.90 0.71 -17.03
N ASP A 50 -3.53 -0.51 -17.37
CA ASP A 50 -3.87 -1.68 -16.54
C ASP A 50 -3.01 -1.75 -15.27
N GLN A 51 -1.83 -1.11 -15.26
CA GLN A 51 -0.89 -1.12 -14.12
C GLN A 51 -1.11 0.07 -13.19
N LEU A 52 -1.17 -0.23 -11.88
CA LEU A 52 -1.34 0.75 -10.81
C LEU A 52 -0.09 0.80 -9.94
N VAL A 53 0.36 2.00 -9.59
CA VAL A 53 1.48 2.23 -8.67
C VAL A 53 1.05 3.15 -7.55
N VAL A 54 1.51 2.81 -6.34
CA VAL A 54 1.34 3.67 -5.16
C VAL A 54 2.41 4.74 -5.17
N LEU A 55 2.01 5.99 -4.93
CA LEU A 55 2.95 7.08 -4.71
C LEU A 55 3.41 7.07 -3.24
N GLU A 56 4.70 7.32 -3.03
CA GLU A 56 5.27 7.45 -1.69
C GLU A 56 4.61 8.63 -0.93
N ASP A 57 4.16 8.35 0.29
CA ASP A 57 3.62 9.33 1.24
C ASP A 57 4.77 10.04 2.00
N ASP A 58 5.53 10.87 1.28
CA ASP A 58 6.80 11.46 1.76
C ASP A 58 6.68 12.46 2.92
N LYS A 59 5.45 12.82 3.31
CA LYS A 59 5.12 13.64 4.49
C LYS A 59 4.33 12.88 5.55
N GLN A 60 4.22 11.55 5.44
CA GLN A 60 3.64 10.68 6.47
C GLN A 60 2.20 11.10 6.85
N LEU A 61 1.35 11.34 5.85
CA LEU A 61 -0.06 11.67 6.06
C LEU A 61 -0.83 10.49 6.66
N GLN A 62 -0.50 9.28 6.24
CA GLN A 62 -1.09 8.04 6.75
C GLN A 62 -0.35 7.61 8.01
N ASN A 63 -1.10 7.10 8.97
CA ASN A 63 -0.51 6.48 10.14
C ASN A 63 0.27 5.22 9.74
N ALA A 64 1.36 4.96 10.45
CA ALA A 64 2.28 3.88 10.13
C ALA A 64 1.73 2.51 10.58
N ASP A 65 1.00 1.82 9.70
CA ASP A 65 0.53 0.45 9.92
C ASP A 65 1.54 -0.59 9.39
N ASN A 66 2.81 -0.37 9.73
CA ASN A 66 3.86 -1.36 9.53
C ASN A 66 3.54 -2.65 10.30
N VAL A 67 3.78 -3.80 9.69
CA VAL A 67 3.58 -5.09 10.33
C VAL A 67 4.58 -5.23 11.48
N VAL A 68 4.09 -5.60 12.65
CA VAL A 68 4.90 -5.73 13.87
C VAL A 68 4.51 -6.99 14.63
N PRO A 69 5.47 -7.82 15.08
CA PRO A 69 5.15 -9.00 15.87
C PRO A 69 4.71 -8.59 17.28
N ALA A 70 3.50 -9.01 17.64
CA ALA A 70 2.95 -8.85 18.99
C ALA A 70 2.99 -10.19 19.73
N VAL A 71 3.54 -10.19 20.93
CA VAL A 71 3.74 -11.41 21.73
C VAL A 71 3.19 -11.22 23.14
N ASN A 72 2.50 -12.24 23.65
CA ASN A 72 2.15 -12.31 25.07
C ASN A 72 3.41 -12.23 25.96
N MET A 73 3.45 -11.29 26.91
CA MET A 73 4.66 -11.01 27.70
C MET A 73 5.17 -12.21 28.50
N ALA A 74 4.28 -12.98 29.13
CA ALA A 74 4.69 -14.16 29.88
C ALA A 74 5.32 -15.22 28.97
N THR A 75 4.81 -15.35 27.74
CA THR A 75 5.37 -16.24 26.72
C THR A 75 6.72 -15.75 26.23
N ALA A 76 6.86 -14.45 25.94
CA ALA A 76 8.12 -13.84 25.54
C ALA A 76 9.22 -14.04 26.60
N MET A 77 8.90 -13.83 27.88
CA MET A 77 9.83 -14.02 28.99
C MET A 77 10.25 -15.49 29.18
N ALA A 78 9.35 -16.44 28.88
CA ALA A 78 9.65 -17.86 28.97
C ALA A 78 10.47 -18.38 27.78
N ASN A 79 10.42 -17.68 26.63
CA ASN A 79 10.99 -18.10 25.36
C ASN A 79 11.80 -16.95 24.71
N PRO A 80 13.05 -16.70 25.14
CA PRO A 80 13.85 -15.58 24.65
C PRO A 80 14.17 -15.65 23.15
N ALA A 81 14.12 -16.85 22.54
CA ALA A 81 14.31 -17.05 21.10
C ALA A 81 13.12 -16.58 20.24
N LEU A 82 11.96 -16.31 20.85
CA LEU A 82 10.71 -16.07 20.11
C LEU A 82 10.73 -14.75 19.34
N LEU A 83 11.01 -13.62 20.02
CA LEU A 83 11.04 -12.30 19.38
C LEU A 83 12.14 -12.20 18.31
N PRO A 84 13.40 -12.60 18.55
CA PRO A 84 14.43 -12.56 17.51
C PRO A 84 14.10 -13.35 16.25
N ALA A 85 13.32 -14.44 16.35
CA ALA A 85 12.89 -15.20 15.19
C ALA A 85 11.80 -14.47 14.39
N LEU A 86 10.89 -13.77 15.07
CA LEU A 86 9.88 -12.93 14.43
C LEU A 86 10.49 -11.66 13.84
N ASP A 87 11.45 -11.04 14.53
CA ASP A 87 12.18 -9.87 14.03
C ASP A 87 13.00 -10.19 12.78
N ALA A 88 13.45 -11.45 12.62
CA ALA A 88 14.08 -11.90 11.38
C ALA A 88 13.12 -11.89 10.18
N VAL A 89 11.82 -12.12 10.41
CA VAL A 89 10.78 -11.91 9.38
C VAL A 89 10.63 -10.42 9.13
N SER A 90 10.49 -9.60 10.17
CA SER A 90 10.35 -8.14 10.01
C SER A 90 11.49 -7.51 9.21
N ALA A 91 12.73 -7.97 9.45
CA ALA A 91 13.92 -7.48 8.76
C ALA A 91 13.98 -7.84 7.27
N ALA A 92 13.27 -8.89 6.86
CA ALA A 92 13.16 -9.29 5.47
C ALA A 92 11.94 -8.66 4.79
N MET A 93 10.79 -8.65 5.48
CA MET A 93 9.47 -8.30 4.93
C MET A 93 9.34 -6.82 4.52
N THR A 94 9.21 -6.59 3.22
CA THR A 94 8.92 -5.30 2.58
C THR A 94 7.49 -5.24 2.07
N THR A 95 6.99 -4.03 1.78
CA THR A 95 5.62 -3.88 1.21
C THR A 95 5.51 -4.55 -0.15
N GLU A 96 6.58 -4.57 -0.95
CA GLU A 96 6.61 -5.25 -2.24
C GLU A 96 6.44 -6.76 -2.10
N GLU A 97 7.14 -7.38 -1.15
CA GLU A 97 6.96 -8.80 -0.86
C GLU A 97 5.55 -9.09 -0.34
N LEU A 98 5.00 -8.21 0.51
CA LEU A 98 3.64 -8.38 1.02
C LEU A 98 2.59 -8.30 -0.10
N ILE A 99 2.77 -7.41 -1.08
CA ILE A 99 1.97 -7.37 -2.31
C ILE A 99 2.05 -8.70 -3.06
N GLU A 100 3.25 -9.25 -3.27
CA GLU A 100 3.43 -10.54 -3.95
C GLU A 100 2.72 -11.70 -3.24
N LEU A 101 2.85 -11.75 -1.91
CA LEU A 101 2.21 -12.75 -1.07
C LEU A 101 0.68 -12.67 -1.18
N ASN A 102 0.12 -11.45 -1.08
CA ASN A 102 -1.31 -11.22 -1.23
C ASN A 102 -1.79 -11.58 -2.65
N ALA A 103 -1.03 -11.22 -3.69
CA ALA A 103 -1.34 -11.55 -5.07
C ALA A 103 -1.41 -13.07 -5.31
N ALA A 104 -0.45 -13.81 -4.78
CA ALA A 104 -0.39 -15.27 -4.91
C ALA A 104 -1.66 -15.95 -4.35
N VAL A 105 -2.20 -15.45 -3.24
CA VAL A 105 -3.42 -16.04 -2.65
C VAL A 105 -4.68 -15.51 -3.32
N ASP A 106 -4.84 -14.19 -3.42
CA ASP A 106 -6.11 -13.59 -3.85
C ASP A 106 -6.35 -13.71 -5.36
N LEU A 107 -5.28 -13.57 -6.16
CA LEU A 107 -5.35 -13.57 -7.62
C LEU A 107 -5.00 -14.95 -8.20
N GLU A 108 -3.92 -15.56 -7.72
CA GLU A 108 -3.43 -16.83 -8.25
C GLU A 108 -4.03 -18.07 -7.56
N ARG A 109 -4.77 -17.86 -6.47
CA ARG A 109 -5.50 -18.92 -5.74
C ARG A 109 -4.59 -19.99 -5.14
N GLN A 110 -3.38 -19.61 -4.79
CA GLN A 110 -2.48 -20.44 -3.99
C GLN A 110 -2.98 -20.51 -2.54
N SER A 111 -2.54 -21.52 -1.78
CA SER A 111 -2.86 -21.60 -0.35
C SER A 111 -1.95 -20.64 0.44
N ALA A 112 -2.48 -20.06 1.52
CA ALA A 112 -1.68 -19.17 2.36
C ALA A 112 -0.52 -19.92 3.03
N GLU A 113 -0.72 -21.20 3.34
CA GLU A 113 0.29 -22.08 3.93
C GLU A 113 1.46 -22.34 2.97
N ASP A 114 1.19 -22.69 1.70
CA ASP A 114 2.25 -22.98 0.74
C ASP A 114 3.03 -21.70 0.37
N VAL A 115 2.33 -20.57 0.24
CA VAL A 115 2.91 -19.26 -0.07
C VAL A 115 3.83 -18.79 1.07
N ALA A 116 3.36 -18.86 2.32
CA ALA A 116 4.15 -18.52 3.49
C ALA A 116 5.41 -19.39 3.63
N ALA A 117 5.26 -20.72 3.50
CA ALA A 117 6.37 -21.65 3.65
C ALA A 117 7.45 -21.41 2.59
N GLY A 118 7.05 -21.17 1.34
CA GLY A 118 7.98 -20.83 0.25
C GLY A 118 8.73 -19.53 0.51
N TRP A 119 8.03 -18.49 0.97
CA TRP A 119 8.66 -17.21 1.27
C TRP A 119 9.66 -17.29 2.43
N VAL A 120 9.34 -18.02 3.50
CA VAL A 120 10.27 -18.22 4.63
C VAL A 120 11.52 -18.99 4.20
N GLU A 121 11.38 -20.03 3.36
CA GLU A 121 12.52 -20.78 2.83
C GLU A 121 13.46 -19.92 1.99
N GLU A 122 12.91 -18.96 1.23
CA GLU A 122 13.67 -18.08 0.34
C GLU A 122 14.31 -16.89 1.07
N ASN A 123 13.62 -16.29 2.03
CA ASN A 123 13.96 -14.95 2.54
C ASN A 123 14.53 -14.92 3.96
N VAL A 124 14.41 -15.99 4.75
CA VAL A 124 14.82 -15.98 6.16
C VAL A 124 15.93 -17.01 6.45
N ASP A 125 17.13 -16.54 6.81
CA ASP A 125 18.23 -17.41 7.27
C ASP A 125 18.00 -17.89 8.72
N THR A 126 17.22 -18.96 8.84
CA THR A 126 16.87 -19.56 10.14
C THR A 126 18.02 -20.32 10.80
N ALA A 127 19.09 -20.64 10.07
CA ALA A 127 20.21 -21.44 10.60
C ALA A 127 21.05 -20.67 11.64
N ALA A 128 21.04 -19.34 11.56
CA ALA A 128 21.75 -18.46 12.48
C ALA A 128 20.93 -18.08 13.74
N LEU A 129 19.64 -18.43 13.78
CA LEU A 129 18.72 -18.02 14.83
C LEU A 129 18.82 -18.92 16.08
N GLU A 130 18.50 -18.33 17.23
CA GLU A 130 18.43 -19.07 18.50
C GLU A 130 17.31 -20.10 18.46
N GLN A 131 17.60 -21.31 18.95
CA GLN A 131 16.65 -22.41 18.94
C GLN A 131 15.67 -22.30 20.12
N GLY A 132 14.38 -22.41 19.82
CA GLY A 132 13.29 -22.50 20.77
C GLY A 132 12.81 -23.92 21.00
N SER A 133 11.79 -24.07 21.85
CA SER A 133 11.05 -25.32 22.01
C SER A 133 9.72 -25.09 22.71
N GLY A 134 8.78 -26.01 22.51
CA GLY A 134 7.46 -25.96 23.14
C GLY A 134 6.38 -25.39 22.23
N PRO A 135 5.11 -25.51 22.63
CA PRO A 135 3.98 -25.11 21.81
C PRO A 135 3.84 -23.60 21.75
N ILE A 136 3.63 -23.07 20.54
CA ILE A 136 3.27 -21.66 20.29
C ILE A 136 2.09 -21.64 19.34
N VAL A 137 1.03 -20.91 19.69
CA VAL A 137 -0.10 -20.68 18.79
C VAL A 137 -0.04 -19.26 18.27
N VAL A 138 0.11 -19.12 16.95
CA VAL A 138 0.07 -17.85 16.23
C VAL A 138 -1.38 -17.58 15.82
N GLY A 139 -1.90 -16.41 16.17
CA GLY A 139 -3.23 -15.99 15.77
C GLY A 139 -3.23 -15.38 14.37
N GLY A 140 -4.31 -15.64 13.63
CA GLY A 140 -4.64 -14.94 12.39
C GLY A 140 -6.04 -14.31 12.47
N ALA A 141 -6.21 -13.16 11.83
CA ALA A 141 -7.51 -12.52 11.65
C ALA A 141 -8.27 -13.10 10.45
N ASN A 142 -9.51 -12.67 10.27
CA ASN A 142 -10.41 -13.16 9.22
C ASN A 142 -10.21 -12.46 7.86
N PHE A 143 -8.97 -12.26 7.44
CA PHE A 143 -8.62 -11.75 6.11
C PHE A 143 -7.31 -12.36 5.59
N THR A 144 -7.11 -12.27 4.28
CA THR A 144 -6.05 -12.98 3.54
C THR A 144 -4.67 -12.68 4.10
N GLU A 145 -4.28 -11.41 4.16
CA GLU A 145 -2.93 -11.02 4.56
C GLU A 145 -2.58 -11.50 5.98
N SER A 146 -3.47 -11.27 6.95
CA SER A 146 -3.24 -11.74 8.32
C SER A 146 -3.11 -13.26 8.41
N THR A 147 -3.81 -14.01 7.57
CA THR A 147 -3.66 -15.46 7.48
C THR A 147 -2.29 -15.84 6.91
N ILE A 148 -1.81 -15.14 5.89
CA ILE A 148 -0.48 -15.37 5.32
C ILE A 148 0.60 -15.06 6.36
N LEU A 149 0.57 -13.87 6.97
CA LEU A 149 1.54 -13.43 7.98
C LEU A 149 1.55 -14.36 9.20
N ALA A 150 0.39 -14.87 9.63
CA ALA A 150 0.32 -15.84 10.72
C ALA A 150 1.03 -17.16 10.36
N ASN A 151 0.91 -17.63 9.10
CA ASN A 151 1.65 -18.79 8.63
C ASN A 151 3.15 -18.50 8.49
N VAL A 152 3.55 -17.33 7.97
CA VAL A 152 4.97 -16.91 7.92
C VAL A 152 5.60 -16.95 9.31
N TYR A 153 4.90 -16.41 10.32
CA TYR A 153 5.33 -16.46 11.71
C TYR A 153 5.37 -17.90 12.26
N ALA A 154 4.39 -18.74 11.94
CA ALA A 154 4.41 -20.14 12.39
C ALA A 154 5.58 -20.93 11.75
N ASP A 155 5.85 -20.70 10.47
CA ASP A 155 6.91 -21.39 9.72
C ASP A 155 8.30 -21.00 10.20
N VAL A 156 8.58 -19.71 10.42
CA VAL A 156 9.88 -19.27 10.98
C VAL A 156 10.07 -19.82 12.39
N LEU A 157 9.02 -19.84 13.21
CA LEU A 157 9.08 -20.39 14.57
C LEU A 157 9.29 -21.91 14.55
N GLY A 158 8.65 -22.62 13.62
CA GLY A 158 8.85 -24.05 13.40
C GLY A 158 10.28 -24.38 12.97
N ALA A 159 10.86 -23.56 12.07
CA ALA A 159 12.23 -23.71 11.60
C ALA A 159 13.28 -23.57 12.72
N VAL A 160 12.98 -22.78 13.76
CA VAL A 160 13.83 -22.63 14.95
C VAL A 160 13.43 -23.54 16.13
N GLY A 161 12.57 -24.54 15.90
CA GLY A 161 12.33 -25.65 16.84
C GLY A 161 11.10 -25.52 17.75
N PHE A 162 10.27 -24.49 17.59
CA PHE A 162 8.96 -24.44 18.27
C PHE A 162 7.97 -25.42 17.63
N ASP A 163 7.01 -25.90 18.43
CA ASP A 163 5.82 -26.60 17.94
C ASP A 163 4.75 -25.54 17.63
N ALA A 164 4.98 -24.81 16.53
CA ALA A 164 4.16 -23.67 16.15
C ALA A 164 2.93 -24.10 15.33
N SER A 165 1.79 -23.44 15.58
CA SER A 165 0.56 -23.68 14.84
C SER A 165 -0.24 -22.39 14.65
N VAL A 166 -1.01 -22.31 13.57
CA VAL A 166 -1.89 -21.16 13.31
C VAL A 166 -3.30 -21.42 13.83
N ARG A 167 -3.92 -20.39 14.40
CA ARG A 167 -5.34 -20.37 14.78
C ARG A 167 -5.99 -19.09 14.29
N GLU A 168 -6.97 -19.23 13.40
CA GLU A 168 -7.86 -18.12 13.07
C GLU A 168 -8.78 -17.82 14.26
N VAL A 169 -8.79 -16.56 14.71
CA VAL A 169 -9.59 -16.13 15.87
C VAL A 169 -10.70 -15.17 15.47
N GLY A 170 -10.54 -14.44 14.37
CA GLY A 170 -11.51 -13.49 13.84
C GLY A 170 -11.03 -12.06 13.90
N ASN A 171 -11.93 -11.12 14.21
CA ASN A 171 -11.61 -9.70 14.32
C ASN A 171 -10.84 -9.36 15.61
N ARG A 172 -10.26 -8.14 15.65
CA ARG A 172 -9.38 -7.65 16.73
C ARG A 172 -10.04 -7.67 18.10
N GLU A 173 -11.33 -7.37 18.19
CA GLU A 173 -12.11 -7.41 19.42
C GLU A 173 -12.18 -8.82 20.03
N LEU A 174 -11.94 -9.86 19.23
CA LEU A 174 -11.87 -11.24 19.69
C LEU A 174 -10.43 -11.69 19.94
N TYR A 175 -9.50 -11.41 19.03
CA TYR A 175 -8.13 -11.93 19.16
C TYR A 175 -7.27 -11.15 20.14
N LEU A 176 -7.43 -9.83 20.28
CA LEU A 176 -6.57 -9.02 21.14
C LEU A 176 -6.71 -9.41 22.62
N PRO A 177 -7.92 -9.62 23.18
CA PRO A 177 -8.07 -10.19 24.52
C PRO A 177 -7.45 -11.59 24.65
N ALA A 178 -7.54 -12.43 23.60
CA ALA A 178 -6.96 -13.77 23.59
C ALA A 178 -5.42 -13.72 23.62
N LEU A 179 -4.80 -12.81 22.86
CA LEU A 179 -3.36 -12.55 22.86
C LEU A 179 -2.88 -12.01 24.22
N ILE A 180 -3.57 -11.02 24.78
CA ILE A 180 -3.28 -10.44 26.10
C ILE A 180 -3.32 -11.53 27.19
N SER A 181 -4.34 -12.39 27.15
CA SER A 181 -4.46 -13.50 28.11
C SER A 181 -3.39 -14.59 27.91
N GLY A 182 -2.89 -14.74 26.68
CA GLY A 182 -1.95 -15.78 26.29
C GLY A 182 -2.55 -17.20 26.31
N SER A 183 -3.87 -17.37 26.44
CA SER A 183 -4.47 -18.70 26.63
C SER A 183 -4.82 -19.44 25.35
N GLU A 184 -5.19 -18.73 24.29
CA GLU A 184 -5.58 -19.34 23.01
C GLU A 184 -4.56 -19.08 21.90
N ILE A 185 -3.94 -17.90 21.92
CA ILE A 185 -2.87 -17.47 21.01
C ILE A 185 -1.80 -16.74 21.84
N GLN A 186 -0.55 -16.83 21.41
CA GLN A 186 0.60 -16.20 22.09
C GLN A 186 1.35 -15.20 21.20
N VAL A 187 1.17 -15.28 19.88
CA VAL A 187 1.82 -14.44 18.88
C VAL A 187 0.77 -13.96 17.88
N PHE A 188 0.90 -12.73 17.38
CA PHE A 188 0.05 -12.20 16.32
C PHE A 188 0.84 -11.21 15.44
N PRO A 189 0.68 -11.23 14.10
CA PRO A 189 1.16 -10.16 13.22
C PRO A 189 0.21 -8.95 13.31
N GLU A 190 0.60 -7.92 14.07
CA GLU A 190 -0.21 -6.71 14.25
C GLU A 190 0.22 -5.58 13.33
N TYR A 191 -0.63 -4.56 13.24
CA TYR A 191 -0.41 -3.35 12.46
C TYR A 191 -0.15 -2.19 13.42
N LEU A 192 1.03 -1.59 13.32
CA LEU A 192 1.64 -0.80 14.38
C LEU A 192 0.75 0.38 14.86
N ALA A 193 0.27 1.23 13.97
CA ALA A 193 -0.56 2.36 14.36
C ALA A 193 -1.92 1.91 14.93
N THR A 194 -2.60 1.00 14.22
CA THR A 194 -3.92 0.52 14.59
C THR A 194 -3.92 -0.15 15.97
N VAL A 195 -2.94 -1.02 16.26
CA VAL A 195 -2.85 -1.67 17.58
C VAL A 195 -2.47 -0.68 18.68
N THR A 196 -1.71 0.36 18.35
CA THR A 196 -1.32 1.42 19.29
C THR A 196 -2.53 2.21 19.76
N ASP A 197 -3.39 2.62 18.83
CA ASP A 197 -4.62 3.35 19.15
C ASP A 197 -5.65 2.46 19.87
N GLU A 198 -5.81 1.20 19.44
CA GLU A 198 -6.74 0.24 20.08
C GLU A 198 -6.33 -0.05 21.54
N LEU A 199 -5.04 -0.32 21.79
CA LEU A 199 -4.54 -0.56 23.14
C LEU A 199 -4.63 0.71 23.99
N ASN A 200 -4.42 1.89 23.40
CA ASN A 200 -4.63 3.15 24.09
C ASN A 200 -6.09 3.34 24.51
N GLU A 201 -7.04 3.07 23.62
CA GLU A 201 -8.47 3.15 23.94
C GLU A 201 -8.83 2.16 25.06
N LEU A 202 -8.31 0.93 25.03
CA LEU A 202 -8.53 -0.05 26.09
C LEU A 202 -8.00 0.42 27.45
N ALA A 203 -6.83 1.09 27.46
CA ALA A 203 -6.19 1.57 28.69
C ALA A 203 -6.77 2.88 29.23
N ASN A 204 -7.07 3.83 28.33
CA ASN A 204 -7.33 5.22 28.66
C ASN A 204 -8.74 5.72 28.25
N GLY A 205 -9.50 4.90 27.52
CA GLY A 205 -10.74 5.29 26.87
C GLY A 205 -10.52 6.01 25.54
N PRO A 206 -11.59 6.28 24.77
CA PRO A 206 -11.48 6.90 23.46
C PRO A 206 -10.91 8.31 23.57
N THR A 207 -9.94 8.62 22.72
CA THR A 207 -9.33 9.95 22.58
C THR A 207 -9.74 10.57 21.24
N GLU A 208 -9.72 11.91 21.17
CA GLU A 208 -10.00 12.63 19.91
C GLU A 208 -8.88 12.38 18.88
N ASP A 209 -7.63 12.44 19.35
CA ASP A 209 -6.44 12.03 18.61
C ASP A 209 -5.81 10.83 19.33
N GLY A 210 -5.51 9.77 18.59
CA GLY A 210 -4.76 8.61 19.08
C GLY A 210 -3.27 8.90 19.24
N PRO A 211 -2.52 8.07 19.99
CA PRO A 211 -1.07 8.20 20.09
C PRO A 211 -0.29 7.80 18.83
N ALA A 212 -0.92 7.10 17.87
CA ALA A 212 -0.25 6.72 16.63
C ALA A 212 -0.04 7.92 15.68
N THR A 213 1.08 7.89 14.95
CA THR A 213 1.43 8.87 13.92
C THR A 213 1.89 8.16 12.65
N GLY A 214 2.19 8.92 11.59
CA GLY A 214 2.83 8.39 10.39
C GLY A 214 4.33 8.10 10.55
N ASP A 215 4.93 8.37 11.72
CA ASP A 215 6.30 8.00 12.05
C ASP A 215 6.34 6.68 12.83
N VAL A 216 7.00 5.68 12.25
CA VAL A 216 7.14 4.33 12.82
C VAL A 216 7.77 4.38 14.22
N GLN A 217 8.83 5.18 14.39
CA GLN A 217 9.59 5.19 15.63
C GLN A 217 8.86 5.95 16.74
N GLU A 218 8.17 7.04 16.40
CA GLU A 218 7.29 7.77 17.31
C GLU A 218 6.14 6.89 17.78
N THR A 219 5.46 6.20 16.86
CA THR A 219 4.36 5.28 17.16
C THR A 219 4.84 4.12 18.03
N LEU A 220 5.97 3.49 17.70
CA LEU A 220 6.56 2.42 18.51
C LEU A 220 6.93 2.91 19.92
N THR A 221 7.45 4.13 20.04
CA THR A 221 7.77 4.75 21.34
C THR A 221 6.51 4.95 22.17
N ALA A 222 5.42 5.38 21.56
CA ALA A 222 4.13 5.56 22.21
C ALA A 222 3.49 4.22 22.62
N LEU A 223 3.64 3.18 21.79
CA LEU A 223 3.12 1.83 22.02
C LEU A 223 3.75 1.16 23.25
N GLN A 224 5.07 1.26 23.42
CA GLN A 224 5.82 0.51 24.45
C GLN A 224 5.19 0.54 25.87
N PRO A 225 4.91 1.70 26.50
CA PRO A 225 4.33 1.74 27.83
C PRO A 225 2.89 1.19 27.89
N ILE A 226 2.13 1.30 26.80
CA ILE A 226 0.74 0.82 26.68
C ILE A 226 0.74 -0.71 26.55
N ALA A 227 1.61 -1.24 25.70
CA ALA A 227 1.83 -2.67 25.53
C ALA A 227 2.28 -3.34 26.84
N GLU A 228 3.22 -2.72 27.56
CA GLU A 228 3.67 -3.22 28.86
C GLU A 228 2.51 -3.32 29.86
N GLN A 229 1.65 -2.30 29.91
CA GLN A 229 0.46 -2.31 30.77
C GLN A 229 -0.55 -3.38 30.36
N ALA A 230 -0.67 -3.65 29.05
CA ALA A 230 -1.51 -4.70 28.50
C ALA A 230 -0.92 -6.12 28.65
N GLY A 231 0.32 -6.27 29.11
CA GLY A 231 0.97 -7.58 29.21
C GLY A 231 1.42 -8.14 27.85
N LEU A 232 1.77 -7.25 26.92
CA LEU A 232 2.30 -7.58 25.59
C LEU A 232 3.73 -7.07 25.45
N VAL A 233 4.49 -7.72 24.57
CA VAL A 233 5.79 -7.27 24.08
C VAL A 233 5.72 -7.26 22.56
N PHE A 234 6.18 -6.17 21.95
CA PHE A 234 6.28 -6.02 20.51
C PHE A 234 7.74 -6.13 20.08
N GLY A 235 7.98 -6.73 18.92
CA GLY A 235 9.30 -6.76 18.29
C GLY A 235 9.55 -5.55 17.40
N GLU A 236 10.45 -5.72 16.43
CA GLU A 236 10.79 -4.69 15.45
C GLU A 236 9.72 -4.64 14.34
N PRO A 237 9.18 -3.46 14.00
CA PRO A 237 8.31 -3.31 12.83
C PRO A 237 9.07 -3.61 11.54
N SER A 238 8.38 -4.22 10.57
CA SER A 238 8.90 -4.45 9.22
C SER A 238 8.85 -3.19 8.37
N GLU A 239 9.52 -3.20 7.22
CA GLU A 239 9.27 -2.18 6.18
C GLU A 239 7.87 -2.33 5.59
N ALA A 240 7.35 -3.56 5.51
CA ALA A 240 6.00 -3.82 5.03
C ALA A 240 4.94 -3.09 5.86
N ALA A 241 4.03 -2.42 5.15
CA ALA A 241 2.86 -1.76 5.73
C ALA A 241 1.59 -2.11 4.95
N ASP A 242 0.51 -2.32 5.69
CA ASP A 242 -0.86 -2.35 5.16
C ASP A 242 -1.60 -1.15 5.73
N GLN A 243 -1.57 -0.06 4.98
CA GLN A 243 -2.20 1.20 5.31
C GLN A 243 -2.96 1.73 4.10
N ASN A 244 -3.82 2.73 4.35
CA ASN A 244 -4.30 3.57 3.26
C ASN A 244 -3.10 4.13 2.49
N ALA A 245 -3.25 4.24 1.19
CA ALA A 245 -2.26 4.79 0.28
C ALA A 245 -2.97 5.43 -0.91
N PHE A 246 -2.20 6.06 -1.79
CA PHE A 246 -2.75 6.69 -2.99
C PHE A 246 -2.05 6.17 -4.22
N ALA A 247 -2.83 5.57 -5.12
CA ALA A 247 -2.32 5.03 -6.36
C ALA A 247 -2.73 5.88 -7.56
N VAL A 248 -1.87 5.85 -8.56
CA VAL A 248 -2.09 6.34 -9.91
C VAL A 248 -1.82 5.20 -10.89
N THR A 249 -2.08 5.41 -12.18
CA THR A 249 -1.63 4.48 -13.21
C THR A 249 -0.13 4.63 -13.47
N GLN A 250 0.57 3.55 -13.83
CA GLN A 250 2.00 3.61 -14.18
C GLN A 250 2.24 4.61 -15.32
N ALA A 251 1.45 4.56 -16.40
CA ALA A 251 1.56 5.51 -17.49
C ALA A 251 1.42 6.97 -17.03
N PHE A 252 0.54 7.28 -16.06
CA PHE A 252 0.41 8.62 -15.51
C PHE A 252 1.64 9.05 -14.70
N ALA A 253 2.15 8.15 -13.85
CA ALA A 253 3.37 8.38 -13.09
C ALA A 253 4.58 8.62 -14.01
N ASP A 254 4.74 7.80 -15.05
CA ASP A 254 5.84 7.87 -16.03
C ASP A 254 5.77 9.15 -16.88
N ASP A 255 4.58 9.53 -17.34
CA ASP A 255 4.38 10.73 -18.16
C ASP A 255 4.72 12.01 -17.39
N LEU A 256 4.49 12.02 -16.08
CA LEU A 256 4.82 13.14 -15.19
C LEU A 256 6.21 13.02 -14.56
N GLY A 257 6.79 11.82 -14.52
CA GLY A 257 8.03 11.51 -13.83
C GLY A 257 7.92 11.67 -12.31
N VAL A 258 6.83 11.19 -11.72
CA VAL A 258 6.54 11.31 -10.27
C VAL A 258 6.53 9.95 -9.59
N ALA A 259 7.09 9.87 -8.39
CA ALA A 259 7.06 8.70 -7.51
C ALA A 259 6.47 9.03 -6.13
N THR A 260 6.40 10.31 -5.76
CA THR A 260 5.89 10.76 -4.45
C THR A 260 4.64 11.64 -4.56
N LEU A 261 3.89 11.75 -3.47
CA LEU A 261 2.76 12.68 -3.38
C LEU A 261 3.19 14.14 -3.51
N SER A 262 4.35 14.53 -2.97
CA SER A 262 4.89 15.88 -3.16
C SER A 262 5.27 16.16 -4.60
N GLU A 263 5.86 15.19 -5.32
CA GLU A 263 6.18 15.35 -6.74
C GLU A 263 4.92 15.48 -7.60
N LEU A 264 3.88 14.70 -7.29
CA LEU A 264 2.57 14.86 -7.92
C LEU A 264 1.97 16.24 -7.62
N ALA A 265 2.13 16.76 -6.41
CA ALA A 265 1.63 18.10 -6.06
C ALA A 265 2.37 19.20 -6.83
N ASP A 266 3.69 19.08 -6.99
CA ASP A 266 4.49 20.01 -7.78
C ASP A 266 4.13 19.97 -9.27
N ALA A 267 3.80 18.78 -9.80
CA ALA A 267 3.39 18.61 -11.19
C ALA A 267 1.93 19.05 -11.44
N CYS A 268 1.01 18.68 -10.55
CA CYS A 268 -0.45 18.67 -10.79
C CYS A 268 -1.30 19.28 -9.67
N GLY A 269 -0.72 20.08 -8.77
CA GLY A 269 -1.45 20.81 -7.72
C GLY A 269 -2.30 21.99 -8.22
N ASP A 270 -2.56 22.11 -9.53
CA ASP A 270 -3.29 23.22 -10.15
C ASP A 270 -4.83 23.08 -10.12
N GLY A 271 -5.32 21.98 -9.55
CA GLY A 271 -6.75 21.69 -9.41
C GLY A 271 -7.33 20.83 -10.52
N SER A 272 -6.51 20.24 -11.38
CA SER A 272 -6.96 19.40 -12.51
C SER A 272 -7.16 17.91 -12.17
N LEU A 273 -6.72 17.46 -10.99
CA LEU A 273 -6.82 16.06 -10.58
C LEU A 273 -8.25 15.66 -10.21
N VAL A 274 -8.60 14.40 -10.46
CA VAL A 274 -9.82 13.79 -9.96
C VAL A 274 -9.46 12.73 -8.93
N LEU A 275 -9.90 12.92 -7.68
CA LEU A 275 -9.69 11.97 -6.59
C LEU A 275 -10.84 10.95 -6.55
N GLY A 276 -10.52 9.67 -6.38
CA GLY A 276 -11.51 8.64 -6.04
C GLY A 276 -11.24 7.97 -4.70
N GLY A 277 -12.30 7.59 -4.02
CA GLY A 277 -12.21 6.90 -2.74
C GLY A 277 -13.58 6.73 -2.08
N PRO A 278 -13.62 6.26 -0.83
CA PRO A 278 -14.86 6.03 -0.10
C PRO A 278 -15.56 7.36 0.23
N THR A 279 -16.88 7.33 0.47
CA THR A 279 -17.71 8.55 0.56
C THR A 279 -17.27 9.54 1.64
N GLU A 280 -16.58 9.07 2.67
CA GLU A 280 -16.04 9.86 3.76
C GLU A 280 -14.74 10.59 3.42
N CYS A 281 -14.03 10.20 2.35
CA CYS A 281 -12.72 10.76 2.00
C CYS A 281 -12.70 12.30 1.92
N PRO A 282 -13.72 13.00 1.39
CA PRO A 282 -13.76 14.46 1.38
C PRO A 282 -13.76 15.12 2.79
N GLU A 283 -14.11 14.37 3.83
CA GLU A 283 -14.22 14.85 5.21
C GLU A 283 -13.14 14.27 6.13
N ARG A 284 -12.37 13.27 5.68
CA ARG A 284 -11.36 12.58 6.49
C ARG A 284 -10.02 13.32 6.46
N PRO A 285 -9.45 13.69 7.63
CA PRO A 285 -8.16 14.38 7.68
C PRO A 285 -7.04 13.63 6.95
N GLN A 286 -7.02 12.31 7.01
CA GLN A 286 -6.04 11.46 6.32
C GLN A 286 -6.42 11.16 4.86
N CYS A 287 -7.38 11.87 4.26
CA CYS A 287 -7.74 11.68 2.86
C CYS A 287 -7.67 13.02 2.12
N GLN A 288 -8.76 13.51 1.52
CA GLN A 288 -8.72 14.72 0.71
C GLN A 288 -8.20 15.96 1.48
N PRO A 289 -8.75 16.31 2.67
CA PRO A 289 -8.21 17.41 3.47
C PRO A 289 -6.70 17.34 3.71
N GLY A 290 -6.16 16.15 4.01
CA GLY A 290 -4.74 15.95 4.24
C GLY A 290 -3.88 16.12 2.99
N LEU A 291 -4.35 15.61 1.85
CA LEU A 291 -3.71 15.83 0.55
C LEU A 291 -3.67 17.33 0.20
N GLU A 292 -4.73 18.06 0.51
CA GLU A 292 -4.79 19.51 0.28
C GLU A 292 -3.87 20.28 1.25
N GLU A 293 -3.92 19.98 2.55
CA GLU A 293 -3.21 20.73 3.59
C GLU A 293 -1.71 20.40 3.67
N ALA A 294 -1.35 19.11 3.63
CA ALA A 294 0.04 18.67 3.77
C ALA A 294 0.82 18.77 2.45
N TYR A 295 0.17 18.45 1.33
CA TYR A 295 0.82 18.38 0.01
C TYR A 295 0.54 19.58 -0.88
N GLY A 296 -0.58 20.27 -0.71
CA GLY A 296 -1.00 21.34 -1.62
C GLY A 296 -1.64 20.81 -2.91
N LEU A 297 -2.06 19.54 -2.93
CA LEU A 297 -2.87 18.99 -4.02
C LEU A 297 -4.22 19.70 -4.07
N GLN A 298 -4.80 19.78 -5.27
CA GLN A 298 -6.12 20.35 -5.49
C GLN A 298 -6.88 19.48 -6.49
N PHE A 299 -8.20 19.38 -6.33
CA PHE A 299 -9.04 18.46 -7.10
C PHE A 299 -10.17 19.20 -7.82
N ASP A 300 -10.37 18.90 -9.11
CA ASP A 300 -11.53 19.38 -9.91
C ASP A 300 -12.81 18.66 -9.49
N GLY A 301 -12.66 17.42 -9.01
CA GLY A 301 -13.76 16.61 -8.56
C GLY A 301 -13.35 15.44 -7.68
N PHE A 302 -14.34 14.93 -6.95
CA PHE A 302 -14.26 13.71 -6.18
C PHE A 302 -15.22 12.67 -6.74
N ARG A 303 -14.80 11.42 -6.79
CA ARG A 303 -15.62 10.28 -7.20
C ARG A 303 -15.76 9.28 -6.07
N GLU A 304 -17.00 9.09 -5.62
CA GLU A 304 -17.36 8.07 -4.63
C GLU A 304 -17.20 6.66 -5.21
N LEU A 305 -16.34 5.87 -4.59
CA LEU A 305 -15.96 4.49 -4.95
C LEU A 305 -15.75 3.67 -3.66
N ASP A 306 -15.34 2.41 -3.78
CA ASP A 306 -14.95 1.58 -2.64
C ASP A 306 -13.54 1.92 -2.14
N ALA A 307 -13.24 1.69 -0.85
CA ALA A 307 -11.91 1.90 -0.29
C ALA A 307 -10.94 0.85 -0.86
N GLY A 308 -10.07 1.27 -1.78
CA GLY A 308 -9.07 0.40 -2.43
C GLY A 308 -9.59 -0.80 -3.19
N GLY A 309 -10.91 -0.95 -3.35
CA GLY A 309 -11.51 -2.14 -3.94
C GLY A 309 -11.61 -2.11 -5.47
N PRO A 310 -12.32 -3.09 -6.06
CA PRO A 310 -12.45 -3.22 -7.51
C PRO A 310 -12.99 -1.98 -8.24
N LEU A 311 -13.84 -1.15 -7.62
CA LEU A 311 -14.38 0.03 -8.30
C LEU A 311 -13.32 1.15 -8.41
N THR A 312 -12.54 1.36 -7.35
CA THR A 312 -11.42 2.32 -7.36
C THR A 312 -10.35 1.93 -8.37
N LYS A 313 -9.93 0.65 -8.36
CA LYS A 313 -8.96 0.14 -9.34
C LYS A 313 -9.45 0.27 -10.77
N ALA A 314 -10.69 -0.13 -11.03
CA ALA A 314 -11.27 -0.04 -12.37
C ALA A 314 -11.40 1.42 -12.84
N ALA A 315 -11.70 2.36 -11.94
CA ALA A 315 -11.78 3.78 -12.28
C ALA A 315 -10.40 4.37 -12.62
N LEU A 316 -9.35 4.01 -11.88
CA LEU A 316 -7.97 4.36 -12.25
C LEU A 316 -7.61 3.81 -13.62
N GLN A 317 -7.82 2.51 -13.82
CA GLN A 317 -7.41 1.82 -15.05
C GLN A 317 -8.15 2.34 -16.30
N GLN A 318 -9.37 2.81 -16.14
CA GLN A 318 -10.17 3.39 -17.22
C GLN A 318 -9.89 4.90 -17.44
N GLY A 319 -9.02 5.51 -16.64
CA GLY A 319 -8.79 6.96 -16.69
C GLY A 319 -10.02 7.77 -16.30
N GLU A 320 -10.83 7.27 -15.36
CA GLU A 320 -11.99 7.99 -14.83
C GLU A 320 -11.62 8.86 -13.62
N ILE A 321 -10.51 8.54 -12.95
CA ILE A 321 -9.90 9.29 -11.84
C ILE A 321 -8.38 9.38 -12.06
N SER A 322 -7.74 10.45 -11.57
CA SER A 322 -6.28 10.62 -11.68
C SER A 322 -5.54 9.89 -10.56
N ILE A 323 -6.12 9.90 -9.35
CA ILE A 323 -5.56 9.34 -8.13
C ILE A 323 -6.67 8.69 -7.30
N GLY A 324 -6.38 7.55 -6.67
CA GLY A 324 -7.36 6.79 -5.91
C GLY A 324 -6.81 6.30 -4.57
N LEU A 325 -7.65 6.32 -3.54
CA LEU A 325 -7.32 5.67 -2.26
C LEU A 325 -7.30 4.15 -2.42
N VAL A 326 -6.17 3.53 -2.08
CA VAL A 326 -5.92 2.09 -2.09
C VAL A 326 -5.32 1.61 -0.77
N PHE A 327 -5.10 0.31 -0.62
CA PHE A 327 -4.29 -0.25 0.46
C PHE A 327 -2.89 -0.57 -0.07
N SER A 328 -1.84 -0.22 0.69
CA SER A 328 -0.45 -0.27 0.25
C SER A 328 0.05 -1.68 -0.09
N SER A 329 -0.50 -2.71 0.54
CA SER A 329 -0.12 -4.10 0.35
C SER A 329 -1.04 -4.88 -0.61
N ASP A 330 -1.97 -4.20 -1.28
CA ASP A 330 -2.95 -4.87 -2.15
C ASP A 330 -2.27 -5.61 -3.31
N GLY A 331 -2.54 -6.91 -3.45
CA GLY A 331 -1.93 -7.77 -4.46
C GLY A 331 -2.20 -7.40 -5.93
N ALA A 332 -3.08 -6.45 -6.20
CA ALA A 332 -3.31 -5.93 -7.56
C ALA A 332 -2.37 -4.77 -7.95
N LEU A 333 -1.56 -4.27 -7.02
CA LEU A 333 -0.60 -3.20 -7.27
C LEU A 333 0.65 -3.74 -7.98
N ALA A 334 1.21 -2.91 -8.86
CA ALA A 334 2.50 -3.20 -9.47
C ALA A 334 3.64 -2.85 -8.50
N GLN A 335 4.76 -3.57 -8.62
CA GLN A 335 6.01 -3.22 -7.96
C GLN A 335 6.54 -1.91 -8.55
N GLN A 336 7.10 -1.04 -7.70
CA GLN A 336 7.85 0.09 -8.21
C GLN A 336 9.19 -0.43 -8.75
N GLY A 337 9.52 -0.08 -9.99
CA GLY A 337 10.72 -0.56 -10.71
C GLY A 337 11.92 0.36 -10.63
#